data_AF-A0A8S0PKZ6-F1
#
_entry.id   AF-A0A8S0PKZ6-F1
#
_cell.length_a   1.000
_cell.length_b   1.000
_cell.length_c   1.000
_cell.angle_alpha   90.00
_cell.angle_beta   90.00
_cell.angle_gamma   90.00
#
_symmetry.space_group_name_H-M   'P 1'
#
loop_
_entity.id
_entity.type
_entity.pdbx_description
1 polymer ?
#
loop_
_entity_poly.entity_id
_entity_poly.type
_entity_poly.pdbx_seq_one_letter_code
_entity_poly.pdbx_strand_id
1 'polypeptide(L)'
;MTKVDFVNMLYSFMFLLLENYGVRKLEAVFAVLISTMALSFAWMFADTKPSGKELLIGLLVPKLSSRTIRQAVGVVGCVIMPHNVFLHSALVQSRKIDPNKKGQVQEAINYYGIESSVALLVSFMINLFVTTVFAKGFYGSKQADGIGLVNAGQYLQEKYGGGLFPILYIWGIGLLAAGQSSTITGTYAGQFIMGGFLNLRLKKSLRALITRSCAILPTIMVALVFNKSDSSLDVLNEWLNVLQSIQIPFALIPLLTLVSKEQVMGVFKIGPALERVAWTVAGLVIVINGYLLLDFFLSEVNGLLFGFLVCAGTAAYVSFIVYLISHSGSELSNWLSQLFSKGNA
;
A
#
# COMPACT_ATOMS: atom_id res chain seq x y z
N MET A 1 14.46 17.05 -19.58
CA MET A 1 15.10 15.83 -19.03
C MET A 1 15.72 16.22 -17.71
N THR A 2 14.95 16.04 -16.64
CA THR A 2 15.20 16.67 -15.34
C THR A 2 16.25 15.88 -14.57
N LYS A 3 17.09 16.53 -13.75
CA LYS A 3 18.15 15.87 -12.95
C LYS A 3 17.63 14.65 -12.14
N VAL A 4 16.35 14.68 -11.75
CA VAL A 4 15.63 13.60 -11.05
C VAL A 4 15.47 12.35 -11.91
N ASP A 5 15.24 12.49 -13.22
CA ASP A 5 15.06 11.36 -14.14
C ASP A 5 16.36 10.61 -14.37
N PHE A 6 17.47 11.36 -14.49
CA PHE A 6 18.80 10.78 -14.62
C PHE A 6 19.17 9.98 -13.36
N VAL A 7 18.91 10.53 -12.18
CA VAL A 7 19.13 9.87 -10.89
C VAL A 7 18.28 8.60 -10.78
N ASN A 8 17.00 8.66 -11.10
CA ASN A 8 16.12 7.49 -11.10
C ASN A 8 16.57 6.41 -12.09
N MET A 9 17.04 6.79 -13.28
CA MET A 9 17.57 5.87 -14.29
C MET A 9 18.88 5.20 -13.82
N LEU A 10 19.77 5.96 -13.18
CA LEU A 10 21.01 5.45 -12.58
C LEU A 10 20.72 4.45 -11.45
N TYR A 11 19.71 4.73 -10.61
CA TYR A 11 19.25 3.80 -9.58
C TYR A 11 18.55 2.57 -10.17
N SER A 12 17.87 2.69 -11.31
CA SER A 12 17.37 1.55 -12.10
C SER A 12 18.51 0.61 -12.45
N PHE A 13 19.62 1.19 -12.87
CA PHE A 13 20.79 0.45 -13.30
C PHE A 13 21.52 -0.18 -12.11
N MET A 14 21.67 0.55 -10.99
CA MET A 14 22.18 -0.01 -9.73
C MET A 14 21.30 -1.15 -9.22
N PHE A 15 19.98 -1.01 -9.31
CA PHE A 15 19.03 -2.04 -8.92
C PHE A 15 19.20 -3.31 -9.77
N LEU A 16 19.35 -3.16 -11.09
CA LEU A 16 19.60 -4.28 -11.99
C LEU A 16 20.94 -4.98 -11.71
N LEU A 17 21.96 -4.22 -11.33
CA LEU A 17 23.23 -4.78 -10.88
C LEU A 17 23.06 -5.55 -9.56
N LEU A 18 22.28 -5.02 -8.62
CA LEU A 18 22.07 -5.59 -7.30
C LEU A 18 21.20 -6.86 -7.32
N GLU A 19 20.20 -6.91 -8.20
CA GLU A 19 19.29 -8.04 -8.36
C GLU A 19 19.98 -9.29 -8.97
N ASN A 20 21.13 -9.12 -9.62
CA ASN A 20 21.99 -10.23 -10.04
C ASN A 20 22.71 -10.91 -8.88
N TYR A 21 22.77 -10.28 -7.69
CA TYR A 21 23.46 -10.83 -6.52
C TYR A 21 22.58 -11.66 -5.57
N GLY A 22 21.29 -11.86 -5.90
CA GLY A 22 20.38 -12.76 -5.18
C GLY A 22 19.51 -12.11 -4.10
N VAL A 23 18.46 -12.82 -3.68
CA VAL A 23 17.37 -12.33 -2.80
C VAL A 23 17.87 -11.82 -1.44
N ARG A 24 18.91 -12.44 -0.86
CA ARG A 24 19.45 -12.01 0.44
C ARG A 24 20.05 -10.60 0.42
N LYS A 25 20.73 -10.21 -0.66
CA LYS A 25 21.31 -8.85 -0.76
C LYS A 25 20.22 -7.80 -0.99
N LEU A 26 19.15 -8.19 -1.67
CA LEU A 26 17.98 -7.35 -1.84
C LEU A 26 17.31 -7.03 -0.50
N GLU A 27 17.07 -8.06 0.33
CA GLU A 27 16.51 -7.89 1.67
C GLU A 27 17.39 -6.98 2.54
N ALA A 28 18.72 -7.12 2.45
CA ALA A 28 19.64 -6.22 3.14
C ALA A 28 19.50 -4.77 2.68
N VAL A 29 19.30 -4.53 1.37
CA VAL A 29 19.06 -3.16 0.86
C VAL A 29 17.71 -2.62 1.29
N PHE A 30 16.65 -3.44 1.31
CA PHE A 30 15.38 -3.03 1.91
C PHE A 30 15.53 -2.66 3.39
N ALA A 31 16.27 -3.46 4.16
CA ALA A 31 16.53 -3.16 5.56
C ALA A 31 17.26 -1.82 5.73
N VAL A 32 18.25 -1.52 4.88
CA VAL A 32 18.96 -0.22 4.89
C VAL A 32 18.03 0.93 4.52
N LEU A 33 17.21 0.80 3.47
CA LEU A 33 16.26 1.83 3.06
C LEU A 33 15.20 2.10 4.14
N ILE A 34 14.61 1.05 4.70
CA ILE A 34 13.62 1.15 5.79
C ILE A 34 14.25 1.74 7.04
N SER A 35 15.46 1.32 7.41
CA SER A 35 16.18 1.89 8.55
C SER A 35 16.48 3.36 8.34
N THR A 36 16.87 3.76 7.12
CA THR A 36 17.11 5.17 6.77
C THR A 36 15.84 5.99 6.94
N MET A 37 14.69 5.52 6.40
CA MET A 37 13.40 6.19 6.59
C MET A 37 13.02 6.29 8.07
N ALA A 38 13.13 5.19 8.81
CA ALA A 38 12.79 5.14 10.23
C ALA A 38 13.65 6.12 11.04
N LEU A 39 14.97 6.15 10.82
CA LEU A 39 15.88 7.05 11.51
C LEU A 39 15.66 8.51 11.15
N SER A 40 15.46 8.82 9.85
CA SER A 40 15.17 10.19 9.41
C SER A 40 13.89 10.72 10.07
N PHE A 41 12.82 9.94 10.06
CA PHE A 41 11.53 10.37 10.59
C PHE A 41 11.47 10.34 12.11
N ALA A 42 12.14 9.38 12.76
CA ALA A 42 12.34 9.38 14.21
C ALA A 42 13.14 10.60 14.68
N TRP A 43 14.18 11.00 13.93
CA TRP A 43 14.94 12.20 14.23
C TRP A 43 14.06 13.45 14.16
N MET A 44 13.28 13.62 13.09
CA MET A 44 12.35 14.76 12.98
C MET A 44 11.31 14.75 14.10
N PHE A 45 10.81 13.58 14.48
CA PHE A 45 9.90 13.45 15.63
C PHE A 45 10.57 13.89 16.94
N ALA A 46 11.81 13.47 17.19
CA ALA A 46 12.55 13.85 18.39
C ALA A 46 12.86 15.36 18.44
N ASP A 47 13.29 15.94 17.32
CA ASP A 47 13.65 17.36 17.22
C ASP A 47 12.42 18.27 17.39
N THR A 48 11.29 17.87 16.81
CA THR A 48 10.03 18.62 16.93
C THR A 48 9.39 18.51 18.32
N LYS A 49 9.82 17.58 19.18
CA LYS A 49 9.33 17.37 20.57
C LYS A 49 7.80 17.43 20.73
N PRO A 50 7.03 16.55 20.07
CA PRO A 50 5.57 16.54 20.21
C PRO A 50 5.10 16.10 21.60
N SER A 51 3.87 16.49 21.94
CA SER A 51 3.19 16.16 23.20
C SER A 51 2.91 14.66 23.28
N GLY A 52 3.75 13.91 23.99
CA GLY A 52 3.58 12.46 24.16
C GLY A 52 2.24 12.06 24.80
N LYS A 53 1.66 12.91 25.66
CA LYS A 53 0.34 12.68 26.25
C LYS A 53 -0.78 12.71 25.21
N GLU A 54 -0.79 13.69 24.31
CA GLU A 54 -1.81 13.81 23.27
C GLU A 54 -1.67 12.70 22.23
N LEU A 55 -0.42 12.30 21.92
CA LEU A 55 -0.14 11.16 21.06
C LEU A 55 -0.72 9.86 21.63
N LEU A 56 -0.47 9.57 22.91
CA LEU A 56 -1.00 8.37 23.58
C LEU A 56 -2.52 8.37 23.62
N ILE A 57 -3.14 9.53 23.90
CA ILE A 57 -4.60 9.67 23.86
C ILE A 57 -5.14 9.42 22.45
N GLY A 58 -4.49 9.97 21.41
CA GLY A 58 -4.89 9.76 20.02
C GLY A 58 -4.71 8.32 19.52
N LEU A 59 -3.76 7.58 20.09
CA LEU A 59 -3.52 6.17 19.77
C LEU A 59 -4.51 5.23 20.47
N LEU A 60 -4.94 5.57 21.68
CA LEU A 60 -5.84 4.73 22.49
C LEU A 60 -7.33 5.06 22.29
N VAL A 61 -7.67 6.31 21.98
CA VAL A 61 -9.06 6.78 21.89
C VAL A 61 -9.40 7.15 20.43
N PRO A 62 -10.08 6.28 19.68
CA PRO A 62 -10.51 6.59 18.32
C PRO A 62 -11.61 7.65 18.36
N LYS A 63 -11.29 8.88 17.92
CA LYS A 63 -12.25 9.96 17.70
C LYS A 63 -12.38 10.23 16.21
N LEU A 64 -13.55 9.92 15.65
CA LEU A 64 -13.85 10.20 14.24
C LEU A 64 -14.86 11.35 14.16
N SER A 65 -14.49 12.40 13.42
CA SER A 65 -15.42 13.46 13.01
C SER A 65 -15.82 13.23 11.55
N SER A 66 -16.99 13.75 11.14
CA SER A 66 -17.49 13.58 9.76
C SER A 66 -16.50 14.06 8.69
N ARG A 67 -15.66 15.06 9.01
CA ARG A 67 -14.61 15.57 8.11
C ARG A 67 -13.37 14.66 8.05
N THR A 68 -13.06 13.96 9.14
CA THR A 68 -11.87 13.10 9.26
C THR A 68 -12.11 11.70 8.71
N ILE A 69 -13.37 11.25 8.61
CA ILE A 69 -13.70 9.90 8.11
C ILE A 69 -13.11 9.68 6.72
N ARG A 70 -13.25 10.62 5.77
CA ARG A 70 -12.70 10.47 4.40
C ARG A 70 -11.18 10.29 4.40
N GLN A 71 -10.47 11.05 5.23
CA GLN A 71 -9.01 10.95 5.35
C GLN A 71 -8.58 9.63 6.02
N ALA A 72 -9.26 9.22 7.09
CA ALA A 72 -9.00 7.95 7.77
C ALA A 72 -9.23 6.75 6.83
N VAL A 73 -10.31 6.80 6.06
CA VAL A 73 -10.67 5.84 5.01
C VAL A 73 -9.58 5.78 3.93
N GLY A 74 -9.10 6.94 3.46
CA GLY A 74 -7.98 7.02 2.50
C GLY A 74 -6.69 6.41 3.05
N VAL A 75 -6.34 6.69 4.30
CA VAL A 75 -5.14 6.10 4.96
C VAL A 75 -5.25 4.59 5.01
N VAL A 76 -6.41 4.02 5.38
CA VAL A 76 -6.62 2.56 5.40
C VAL A 76 -6.44 1.95 4.00
N GLY A 77 -6.99 2.58 2.97
CA GLY A 77 -6.84 2.13 1.58
C GLY A 77 -5.38 2.17 1.09
N CYS A 78 -4.63 3.20 1.46
CA CYS A 78 -3.21 3.32 1.11
C CYS A 78 -2.31 2.29 1.81
N VAL A 79 -2.66 1.86 3.03
CA VAL A 79 -1.86 0.88 3.79
C VAL A 79 -1.96 -0.52 3.20
N ILE A 80 -3.12 -0.91 2.67
CA ILE A 80 -3.37 -2.25 2.15
C ILE A 80 -3.14 -2.26 0.64
N MET A 81 -1.90 -2.54 0.25
CA MET A 81 -1.48 -2.61 -1.14
C MET A 81 -1.56 -4.03 -1.71
N PRO A 82 -2.28 -4.28 -2.82
CA PRO A 82 -2.47 -5.63 -3.35
C PRO A 82 -1.17 -6.27 -3.86
N HIS A 83 -0.25 -5.49 -4.44
CA HIS A 83 1.04 -6.01 -4.90
C HIS A 83 1.94 -6.50 -3.76
N ASN A 84 1.80 -5.94 -2.55
CA ASN A 84 2.57 -6.40 -1.38
C ASN A 84 2.12 -7.79 -0.93
N VAL A 85 0.84 -8.12 -1.07
CA VAL A 85 0.30 -9.47 -0.79
C VAL A 85 0.95 -10.51 -1.70
N PHE A 86 1.02 -10.24 -3.01
CA PHE A 86 1.67 -11.14 -3.98
C PHE A 86 3.17 -11.24 -3.75
N LEU A 87 3.83 -10.10 -3.50
CA LEU A 87 5.27 -10.07 -3.26
C LEU A 87 5.65 -10.86 -2.01
N HIS A 88 4.95 -10.63 -0.90
CA HIS A 88 5.24 -11.32 0.36
C HIS A 88 5.05 -12.83 0.23
N SER A 89 3.96 -13.25 -0.43
CA SER A 89 3.70 -14.67 -0.72
C SER A 89 4.81 -15.33 -1.54
N ALA A 90 5.48 -14.57 -2.41
CA ALA A 90 6.59 -15.06 -3.22
C ALA A 90 7.94 -15.03 -2.49
N LEU A 91 8.19 -14.02 -1.66
CA LEU A 91 9.41 -13.93 -0.85
C LEU A 91 9.51 -15.06 0.18
N VAL A 92 8.39 -15.45 0.78
CA VAL A 92 8.29 -16.61 1.70
C VAL A 92 8.70 -17.92 1.00
N GLN A 93 8.46 -18.06 -0.30
CA GLN A 93 8.88 -19.24 -1.09
C GLN A 93 10.37 -19.22 -1.46
N SER A 94 11.07 -18.09 -1.29
CA SER A 94 12.51 -18.00 -1.59
C SER A 94 13.37 -18.79 -0.60
N ARG A 95 12.85 -19.09 0.60
CA ARG A 95 13.52 -19.94 1.58
C ARG A 95 13.20 -21.40 1.30
N LYS A 96 14.22 -22.26 1.34
CA LYS A 96 14.06 -23.71 1.16
C LYS A 96 13.50 -24.31 2.45
N ILE A 97 12.20 -24.62 2.46
CA ILE A 97 11.51 -25.31 3.55
C ILE A 97 11.02 -26.65 3.00
N ASP A 98 11.22 -27.74 3.74
CA ASP A 98 10.70 -29.05 3.37
C ASP A 98 9.21 -29.15 3.77
N PRO A 99 8.26 -29.18 2.81
CA PRO A 99 6.83 -29.19 3.11
C PRO A 99 6.37 -30.48 3.81
N ASN A 100 7.17 -31.56 3.77
CA ASN A 100 6.81 -32.83 4.39
C ASN A 100 7.03 -32.81 5.92
N LYS A 101 7.86 -31.89 6.42
CA LYS A 101 8.19 -31.78 7.85
C LYS A 101 7.33 -30.72 8.50
N LYS A 102 6.19 -31.12 9.05
CA LYS A 102 5.23 -30.23 9.74
C LYS A 102 5.89 -29.30 10.77
N GLY A 103 6.86 -29.79 11.55
CA GLY A 103 7.59 -28.98 12.52
C GLY A 103 8.36 -27.82 11.90
N GLN A 104 9.04 -28.04 10.77
CA GLN A 104 9.79 -26.99 10.06
C GLN A 104 8.87 -25.96 9.42
N VAL A 105 7.72 -26.40 8.90
CA VAL A 105 6.70 -25.50 8.34
C VAL A 105 6.12 -24.62 9.44
N GLN A 106 5.79 -25.18 10.61
CA GLN A 106 5.27 -24.40 11.73
C GLN A 106 6.30 -23.39 12.25
N GLU A 107 7.56 -23.81 12.38
CA GLU A 107 8.66 -22.93 12.79
C GLU A 107 8.84 -21.78 11.78
N ALA A 108 8.81 -22.09 10.48
CA ALA A 108 8.90 -21.07 9.43
C ALA A 108 7.72 -20.08 9.50
N ILE A 109 6.49 -20.55 9.67
CA ILE A 109 5.31 -19.69 9.83
C ILE A 109 5.48 -18.72 11.01
N ASN A 110 6.01 -19.21 12.15
CA ASN A 110 6.26 -18.36 13.31
C ASN A 110 7.32 -17.29 13.02
N TYR A 111 8.44 -17.64 12.38
CA TYR A 111 9.47 -16.66 12.01
C TYR A 111 8.96 -15.63 11.00
N TYR A 112 8.22 -16.06 9.98
CA TYR A 112 7.61 -15.13 9.03
C TYR A 112 6.57 -14.24 9.69
N GLY A 113 5.78 -14.77 10.63
CA GLY A 113 4.85 -13.98 11.42
C GLY A 113 5.55 -12.88 12.21
N ILE A 114 6.68 -13.19 12.86
CA ILE A 114 7.50 -12.21 13.58
C ILE A 114 8.09 -11.18 12.61
N GLU A 115 8.69 -11.62 11.49
CA GLU A 115 9.29 -10.76 10.48
C GLU A 115 8.27 -9.75 9.92
N SER A 116 7.09 -10.22 9.48
CA SER A 116 6.02 -9.36 8.98
C SER A 116 5.50 -8.42 10.07
N SER A 117 5.34 -8.90 11.30
CA SER A 117 4.83 -8.08 12.41
C SER A 117 5.78 -6.95 12.76
N VAL A 118 7.10 -7.23 12.81
CA VAL A 118 8.13 -6.21 13.07
C VAL A 118 8.18 -5.21 11.91
N ALA A 119 8.12 -5.66 10.66
CA ALA A 119 8.13 -4.77 9.50
C ALA A 119 6.90 -3.83 9.49
N LEU A 120 5.70 -4.36 9.77
CA LEU A 120 4.48 -3.56 9.87
C LEU A 120 4.50 -2.62 11.06
N LEU A 121 5.08 -3.03 12.20
CA LEU A 121 5.25 -2.15 13.37
C LEU A 121 6.18 -0.97 13.06
N VAL A 122 7.29 -1.21 12.36
CA VAL A 122 8.20 -0.15 11.92
C VAL A 122 7.51 0.80 10.94
N SER A 123 6.74 0.27 9.98
CA SER A 123 5.93 1.09 9.07
C SER A 123 4.90 1.94 9.81
N PHE A 124 4.22 1.36 10.80
CA PHE A 124 3.29 2.07 11.66
C PHE A 124 3.98 3.20 12.44
N MET A 125 5.17 2.95 13.00
CA MET A 125 5.96 3.98 13.69
C MET A 125 6.38 5.13 12.75
N ILE A 126 6.81 4.82 11.53
CA ILE A 126 7.13 5.83 10.51
C ILE A 126 5.92 6.72 10.24
N ASN A 127 4.76 6.12 9.96
CA ASN A 127 3.53 6.87 9.69
C ASN A 127 3.13 7.71 10.90
N LEU A 128 3.23 7.15 12.12
CA LEU A 128 2.95 7.86 13.36
C LEU A 128 3.86 9.09 13.53
N PHE A 129 5.17 8.95 13.28
CA PHE A 129 6.13 10.04 13.38
C PHE A 129 5.83 11.16 12.38
N VAL A 130 5.64 10.80 11.10
CA VAL A 130 5.34 11.78 10.05
C VAL A 130 4.03 12.52 10.37
N THR A 131 2.93 11.80 10.63
CA THR A 131 1.64 12.41 10.95
C THR A 131 1.72 13.32 12.17
N THR A 132 2.44 12.92 13.23
CA THR A 132 2.56 13.73 14.44
C THR A 132 3.36 15.02 14.22
N VAL A 133 4.45 14.96 13.46
CA VAL A 133 5.28 16.12 13.12
C VAL A 133 4.45 17.19 12.38
N PHE A 134 3.67 16.76 11.39
CA PHE A 134 2.78 17.67 10.65
C PHE A 134 1.61 18.16 11.47
N ALA A 135 0.99 17.28 12.27
CA ALA A 135 -0.10 17.67 13.17
C ALA A 135 0.37 18.76 14.16
N LYS A 136 1.52 18.58 14.81
CA LYS A 136 2.06 19.60 15.72
C LYS A 136 2.31 20.95 15.02
N GLY A 137 2.85 20.91 13.80
CA GLY A 137 3.32 22.11 13.12
C GLY A 137 2.19 22.94 12.51
N PHE A 138 1.17 22.26 12.00
CA PHE A 138 0.23 22.84 11.04
C PHE A 138 -1.24 22.53 11.33
N TYR A 139 -1.58 21.66 12.29
CA TYR A 139 -2.97 21.36 12.60
C TYR A 139 -3.73 22.64 13.01
N GLY A 140 -4.86 22.90 12.34
CA GLY A 140 -5.69 24.09 12.57
C GLY A 140 -5.17 25.38 11.92
N SER A 141 -4.06 25.34 11.19
CA SER A 141 -3.54 26.48 10.43
C SER A 141 -4.16 26.58 9.03
N LYS A 142 -4.26 27.79 8.46
CA LYS A 142 -4.68 28.00 7.06
C LYS A 142 -3.70 27.40 6.03
N GLN A 143 -2.47 27.10 6.46
CA GLN A 143 -1.42 26.51 5.63
C GLN A 143 -1.61 24.99 5.45
N ALA A 144 -2.38 24.33 6.32
CA ALA A 144 -2.53 22.88 6.33
C ALA A 144 -3.05 22.31 4.99
N ASP A 145 -3.99 23.00 4.36
CA ASP A 145 -4.63 22.54 3.12
C ASP A 145 -3.70 22.66 1.89
N GLY A 146 -2.63 23.46 1.97
CA GLY A 146 -1.68 23.68 0.88
C GLY A 146 -0.36 22.89 1.00
N ILE A 147 -0.22 22.04 2.03
CA ILE A 147 0.99 21.24 2.24
C ILE A 147 0.92 19.99 1.35
N GLY A 148 1.73 20.00 0.30
CA GLY A 148 1.97 18.87 -0.59
C GLY A 148 3.38 18.30 -0.42
N LEU A 149 3.66 17.19 -1.11
CA LEU A 149 4.93 16.48 -0.99
C LEU A 149 6.16 17.35 -1.34
N VAL A 150 6.01 18.25 -2.32
CA VAL A 150 7.08 19.09 -2.86
C VAL A 150 7.45 20.23 -1.91
N ASN A 151 6.46 20.87 -1.27
CA ASN A 151 6.67 22.02 -0.41
C ASN A 151 6.78 21.64 1.08
N ALA A 152 6.37 20.43 1.47
CA ALA A 152 6.43 19.91 2.84
C ALA A 152 7.77 20.14 3.53
N GLY A 153 8.89 19.84 2.84
CA GLY A 153 10.22 20.04 3.41
C GLY A 153 10.55 21.51 3.70
N GLN A 154 10.07 22.44 2.87
CA GLN A 154 10.28 23.88 3.07
C GLN A 154 9.45 24.38 4.24
N TYR A 155 8.18 23.98 4.33
CA TYR A 155 7.32 24.31 5.46
C TYR A 155 7.89 23.77 6.78
N LEU A 156 8.40 22.54 6.79
CA LEU A 156 9.05 21.97 7.96
C LEU A 156 10.30 22.76 8.36
N GLN A 157 11.10 23.19 7.39
CA GLN A 157 12.29 24.02 7.63
C GLN A 157 11.95 25.41 8.14
N GLU A 158 10.87 26.02 7.65
CA GLU A 158 10.41 27.33 8.12
C GLU A 158 9.90 27.25 9.56
N LYS A 159 9.17 26.17 9.89
CA LYS A 159 8.54 26.00 11.21
C LYS A 159 9.52 25.54 12.29
N TYR A 160 10.40 24.61 11.95
CA TYR A 160 11.28 23.90 12.88
C TYR A 160 12.77 24.09 12.57
N GLY A 161 13.09 24.99 11.65
CA GLY A 161 14.48 25.34 11.35
C GLY A 161 15.22 25.93 12.55
N GLY A 162 16.55 25.90 12.47
CA GLY A 162 17.44 26.39 13.54
C GLY A 162 18.11 25.29 14.38
N GLY A 163 17.82 24.02 14.10
CA GLY A 163 18.54 22.86 14.66
C GLY A 163 19.92 22.62 14.02
N LEU A 164 20.68 21.68 14.59
CA LEU A 164 22.02 21.25 14.15
C LEU A 164 22.06 20.78 12.68
N PHE A 165 20.99 20.16 12.20
CA PHE A 165 20.83 19.73 10.81
C PHE A 165 19.51 20.27 10.23
N PRO A 166 19.50 20.81 9.00
CA PRO A 166 18.27 21.29 8.40
C PRO A 166 17.29 20.13 8.17
N ILE A 167 16.09 20.24 8.78
CA ILE A 167 15.01 19.25 8.64
C ILE A 167 14.62 19.02 7.18
N LEU A 168 14.75 20.03 6.31
CA LEU A 168 14.54 19.89 4.87
C LEU A 168 15.35 18.72 4.27
N TYR A 169 16.63 18.59 4.64
CA TYR A 169 17.48 17.53 4.12
C TYR A 169 17.11 16.18 4.68
N ILE A 170 16.73 16.12 5.96
CA ILE A 170 16.29 14.88 6.61
C ILE A 170 14.98 14.38 5.98
N TRP A 171 14.02 15.28 5.73
CA TRP A 171 12.82 14.99 4.96
C TRP A 171 13.15 14.47 3.56
N GLY A 172 14.06 15.15 2.85
CA GLY A 172 14.48 14.76 1.50
C GLY A 172 15.15 13.38 1.45
N ILE A 173 16.02 13.05 2.42
CA ILE A 173 16.68 11.74 2.51
C ILE A 173 15.65 10.63 2.78
N GLY A 174 14.75 10.86 3.75
CA GLY A 174 13.68 9.90 4.06
C GLY A 174 12.75 9.68 2.86
N LEU A 175 12.37 10.75 2.18
CA LEU A 175 11.52 10.68 0.99
C LEU A 175 12.20 9.97 -0.18
N LEU A 176 13.49 10.21 -0.39
CA LEU A 176 14.28 9.52 -1.41
C LEU A 176 14.36 8.02 -1.10
N ALA A 177 14.63 7.64 0.15
CA ALA A 177 14.66 6.24 0.56
C ALA A 177 13.31 5.54 0.34
N ALA A 178 12.19 6.23 0.64
CA ALA A 178 10.83 5.72 0.37
C ALA A 178 10.59 5.48 -1.12
N GLY A 179 10.94 6.44 -1.98
CA GLY A 179 10.79 6.31 -3.43
C GLY A 179 11.61 5.16 -4.02
N GLN A 180 12.83 4.96 -3.52
CA GLN A 180 13.67 3.82 -3.95
C GLN A 180 13.07 2.49 -3.50
N SER A 181 12.64 2.38 -2.24
CA SER A 181 12.02 1.17 -1.71
C SER A 181 10.78 0.79 -2.53
N SER A 182 9.90 1.74 -2.85
CA SER A 182 8.71 1.50 -3.66
C SER A 182 9.03 0.98 -5.05
N THR A 183 10.06 1.53 -5.72
CA THR A 183 10.44 1.04 -7.06
C THR A 183 10.90 -0.41 -7.01
N ILE A 184 11.77 -0.75 -6.06
CA ILE A 184 12.32 -2.09 -5.92
C ILE A 184 11.19 -3.09 -5.67
N THR A 185 10.32 -2.79 -4.71
CA THR A 185 9.13 -3.60 -4.38
C THR A 185 8.20 -3.77 -5.59
N GLY A 186 7.91 -2.70 -6.33
CA GLY A 186 7.03 -2.74 -7.50
C GLY A 186 7.59 -3.59 -8.64
N THR A 187 8.88 -3.45 -8.95
CA THR A 187 9.52 -4.29 -9.97
C THR A 187 9.58 -5.74 -9.56
N TYR A 188 9.83 -6.04 -8.27
CA TYR A 188 9.82 -7.39 -7.71
C TYR A 188 8.43 -8.05 -7.73
N ALA A 189 7.40 -7.34 -7.28
CA ALA A 189 6.02 -7.81 -7.33
C ALA A 189 5.57 -8.09 -8.75
N GLY A 190 5.91 -7.19 -9.69
CA GLY A 190 5.64 -7.37 -11.12
C GLY A 190 6.29 -8.63 -11.69
N GLN A 191 7.44 -9.08 -11.18
CA GLN A 191 8.07 -10.32 -11.65
C GLN A 191 7.23 -11.55 -11.36
N PHE A 192 6.73 -11.63 -10.13
CA PHE A 192 5.96 -12.78 -9.66
C PHE A 192 4.58 -12.81 -10.26
N ILE A 193 3.93 -11.65 -10.39
CA ILE A 193 2.62 -11.54 -11.04
C ILE A 193 2.75 -11.94 -12.52
N MET A 194 3.73 -11.40 -13.24
CA MET A 194 3.92 -11.67 -14.66
C MET A 194 4.40 -13.09 -14.96
N GLY A 195 5.23 -13.66 -14.07
CA GLY A 195 5.67 -15.05 -14.17
C GLY A 195 4.57 -16.06 -13.78
N GLY A 196 3.73 -15.73 -12.80
CA GLY A 196 2.65 -16.59 -12.33
C GLY A 196 1.40 -16.55 -13.20
N PHE A 197 0.86 -15.36 -13.46
CA PHE A 197 -0.40 -15.20 -14.19
C PHE A 197 -0.25 -15.22 -15.71
N LEU A 198 0.81 -14.60 -16.25
CA LEU A 198 1.00 -14.46 -17.70
C LEU A 198 2.02 -15.47 -18.26
N ASN A 199 2.70 -16.24 -17.39
CA ASN A 199 3.83 -17.12 -17.73
C ASN A 199 4.90 -16.44 -18.61
N LEU A 200 5.02 -15.11 -18.51
CA LEU A 200 5.92 -14.30 -19.31
C LEU A 200 7.26 -14.14 -18.58
N ARG A 201 8.27 -14.87 -19.05
CA ARG A 201 9.64 -14.80 -18.52
C ARG A 201 10.45 -13.74 -19.25
N LEU A 202 10.21 -12.46 -18.91
CA LEU A 202 11.05 -11.36 -19.41
C LEU A 202 12.38 -11.25 -18.65
N LYS A 203 13.43 -10.80 -19.35
CA LYS A 203 14.69 -10.40 -18.73
C LYS A 203 14.43 -9.26 -17.74
N LYS A 204 15.05 -9.34 -16.55
CA LYS A 204 14.87 -8.40 -15.43
C LYS A 204 15.01 -6.93 -15.83
N SER A 205 16.07 -6.61 -16.57
CA SER A 205 16.34 -5.25 -17.09
C SER A 205 15.27 -4.74 -18.03
N LEU A 206 14.77 -5.61 -18.91
CA LEU A 206 13.73 -5.23 -19.86
C LEU A 206 12.41 -4.96 -19.14
N ARG A 207 12.06 -5.76 -18.14
CA ARG A 207 10.84 -5.55 -17.34
C ARG A 207 10.91 -4.29 -16.48
N ALA A 208 12.03 -4.03 -15.81
CA ALA A 208 12.21 -2.81 -15.03
C ALA A 208 12.15 -1.56 -15.92
N LEU A 209 12.73 -1.63 -17.13
CA LEU A 209 12.65 -0.57 -18.12
C LEU A 209 11.20 -0.37 -18.59
N ILE A 210 10.49 -1.43 -18.99
CA ILE A 210 9.10 -1.34 -19.46
C ILE A 210 8.20 -0.74 -18.38
N THR A 211 8.23 -1.29 -17.16
CA THR A 211 7.38 -0.80 -16.05
C THR A 211 7.67 0.66 -15.70
N ARG A 212 8.95 1.08 -15.73
CA ARG A 212 9.32 2.49 -15.53
C ARG A 212 8.96 3.39 -16.71
N SER A 213 9.13 2.93 -17.94
CA SER A 213 8.68 3.66 -19.12
C SER A 213 7.17 3.86 -19.08
N CYS A 214 6.40 2.83 -18.74
CA CYS A 214 4.95 2.94 -18.58
C CYS A 214 4.52 3.89 -17.44
N ALA A 215 5.33 4.06 -16.38
CA ALA A 215 5.03 5.00 -15.30
C ALA A 215 5.46 6.45 -15.62
N ILE A 216 6.65 6.60 -16.21
CA ILE A 216 7.28 7.90 -16.43
C ILE A 216 6.74 8.56 -17.70
N LEU A 217 6.51 7.81 -18.78
CA LEU A 217 6.05 8.38 -20.05
C LEU A 217 4.71 9.12 -19.93
N PRO A 218 3.67 8.59 -19.26
CA PRO A 218 2.42 9.33 -19.06
C PRO A 218 2.64 10.59 -18.21
N THR A 219 3.44 10.49 -17.16
CA THR A 219 3.75 11.62 -16.27
C THR A 219 4.47 12.75 -17.02
N ILE A 220 5.46 12.41 -17.86
CA ILE A 220 6.18 13.38 -18.69
C ILE A 220 5.26 13.97 -19.76
N MET A 221 4.44 13.14 -20.41
CA MET A 221 3.46 13.62 -21.40
C MET A 221 2.51 14.64 -20.79
N VAL A 222 1.93 14.34 -19.61
CA VAL A 222 1.05 15.26 -18.90
C VAL A 222 1.79 16.53 -18.51
N ALA A 223 3.01 16.42 -17.97
CA ALA A 223 3.80 17.58 -17.56
C ALA A 223 4.18 18.50 -18.74
N LEU A 224 4.45 17.93 -19.93
CA LEU A 224 4.82 18.68 -21.14
C LEU A 224 3.59 19.31 -21.83
N VAL A 225 2.45 18.61 -21.84
CA VAL A 225 1.22 19.10 -22.50
C VAL A 225 0.49 20.15 -21.64
N PHE A 226 0.47 19.97 -20.31
CA PHE A 226 -0.37 20.78 -19.40
C PHE A 226 0.40 21.85 -18.60
N ASN A 227 1.63 22.15 -19.00
CA ASN A 227 2.46 23.29 -18.59
C ASN A 227 2.17 23.81 -17.15
N LYS A 228 2.81 23.22 -16.13
CA LYS A 228 2.78 23.67 -14.72
C LYS A 228 1.40 23.87 -14.06
N SER A 229 0.32 23.24 -14.55
CA SER A 229 -0.91 23.17 -13.74
C SER A 229 -0.83 22.00 -12.76
N ASP A 230 -0.65 22.30 -11.47
CA ASP A 230 -0.64 21.30 -10.39
C ASP A 230 -1.90 20.39 -10.43
N SER A 231 -3.02 20.93 -10.91
CA SER A 231 -4.31 20.22 -11.06
C SER A 231 -4.24 18.97 -11.94
N SER A 232 -3.38 18.95 -12.98
CA SER A 232 -3.34 17.81 -13.91
C SER A 232 -2.58 16.60 -13.33
N LEU A 233 -1.64 16.85 -12.41
CA LEU A 233 -0.92 15.80 -11.69
C LEU A 233 -1.78 15.21 -10.57
N ASP A 234 -2.60 16.04 -9.93
CA ASP A 234 -3.57 15.58 -8.92
C ASP A 234 -4.60 14.63 -9.55
N VAL A 235 -5.14 14.98 -10.73
CA VAL A 235 -6.03 14.10 -11.50
C VAL A 235 -5.34 12.77 -11.82
N LEU A 236 -4.08 12.78 -12.26
CA LEU A 236 -3.34 11.55 -12.52
C LEU A 236 -3.18 10.68 -11.26
N ASN A 237 -2.88 11.30 -10.11
CA ASN A 237 -2.78 10.59 -8.83
C ASN A 237 -4.12 9.99 -8.41
N GLU A 238 -5.23 10.70 -8.63
CA GLU A 238 -6.57 10.19 -8.37
C GLU A 238 -6.88 8.97 -9.25
N TRP A 239 -6.59 9.02 -10.55
CA TRP A 239 -6.74 7.87 -11.44
C TRP A 239 -5.89 6.66 -11.00
N LEU A 240 -4.67 6.88 -10.51
CA LEU A 240 -3.83 5.81 -9.96
C LEU A 240 -4.45 5.19 -8.70
N ASN A 241 -5.02 6.01 -7.81
CA ASN A 241 -5.73 5.53 -6.63
C ASN A 241 -6.99 4.73 -6.99
N VAL A 242 -7.72 5.13 -8.03
CA VAL A 242 -8.86 4.37 -8.57
C VAL A 242 -8.42 3.02 -9.11
N LEU A 243 -7.33 2.98 -9.90
CA LEU A 243 -6.77 1.73 -10.40
C LEU A 243 -6.33 0.80 -9.27
N GLN A 244 -5.73 1.33 -8.20
CA GLN A 244 -5.37 0.54 -7.02
C GLN A 244 -6.62 0.00 -6.30
N SER A 245 -7.66 0.83 -6.15
CA SER A 245 -8.93 0.46 -5.52
C SER A 245 -9.59 -0.73 -6.24
N ILE A 246 -9.57 -0.71 -7.57
CA ILE A 246 -10.13 -1.80 -8.39
C ILE A 246 -9.40 -3.14 -8.17
N GLN A 247 -8.09 -3.11 -7.92
CA GLN A 247 -7.26 -4.30 -7.78
C GLN A 247 -7.41 -5.01 -6.44
N ILE A 248 -7.76 -4.29 -5.37
CA ILE A 248 -7.78 -4.83 -4.00
C ILE A 248 -8.66 -6.09 -3.86
N PRO A 249 -9.93 -6.11 -4.32
CA PRO A 249 -10.79 -7.29 -4.17
C PRO A 249 -10.24 -8.52 -4.90
N PHE A 250 -9.64 -8.35 -6.09
CA PHE A 250 -9.06 -9.45 -6.86
C PHE A 250 -7.84 -10.08 -6.19
N ALA A 251 -7.12 -9.34 -5.34
CA ALA A 251 -6.01 -9.88 -4.58
C ALA A 251 -6.48 -10.51 -3.26
N LEU A 252 -7.34 -9.81 -2.51
CA LEU A 252 -7.74 -10.22 -1.16
C LEU A 252 -8.73 -11.39 -1.16
N ILE A 253 -9.75 -11.38 -2.03
CA ILE A 253 -10.77 -12.42 -2.02
C ILE A 253 -10.14 -13.80 -2.29
N PRO A 254 -9.39 -14.03 -3.39
CA PRO A 254 -8.79 -15.33 -3.64
C PRO A 254 -7.79 -15.76 -2.55
N LEU A 255 -7.01 -14.81 -2.00
CA LEU A 255 -6.10 -15.11 -0.90
C LEU A 255 -6.85 -15.67 0.31
N LEU A 256 -7.89 -14.97 0.77
CA LEU A 256 -8.67 -15.41 1.93
C LEU A 256 -9.37 -16.74 1.67
N THR A 257 -9.89 -16.96 0.45
CA THR A 257 -10.46 -18.24 0.06
C THR A 257 -9.44 -19.38 0.12
N LEU A 258 -8.24 -19.17 -0.44
CA LEU A 258 -7.21 -20.21 -0.51
C LEU A 258 -6.67 -20.56 0.87
N VAL A 259 -6.47 -19.57 1.73
CA VAL A 259 -5.96 -19.76 3.10
C VAL A 259 -7.00 -20.40 4.03
N SER A 260 -8.29 -20.26 3.71
CA SER A 260 -9.40 -20.86 4.49
C SER A 260 -9.75 -22.28 4.03
N LYS A 261 -9.28 -22.72 2.85
CA LYS A 261 -9.57 -24.06 2.31
C LYS A 261 -8.63 -25.12 2.87
N GLU A 262 -9.20 -26.14 3.51
CA GLU A 262 -8.45 -27.28 4.04
C GLU A 262 -7.78 -28.11 2.93
N GLN A 263 -8.38 -28.16 1.73
CA GLN A 263 -7.79 -28.85 0.57
C GLN A 263 -6.45 -28.24 0.12
N VAL A 264 -6.25 -26.94 0.36
CA VAL A 264 -5.03 -26.22 -0.07
C VAL A 264 -4.03 -26.12 1.09
N MET A 265 -4.51 -25.75 2.29
CA MET A 265 -3.66 -25.50 3.46
C MET A 265 -3.43 -26.72 4.35
N GLY A 266 -4.26 -27.76 4.23
CA GLY A 266 -4.23 -28.94 5.08
C GLY A 266 -4.31 -28.58 6.56
N VAL A 267 -3.35 -29.09 7.34
CA VAL A 267 -3.26 -28.89 8.80
C VAL A 267 -2.97 -27.43 9.19
N PHE A 268 -2.51 -26.59 8.26
CA PHE A 268 -2.18 -25.18 8.51
C PHE A 268 -3.30 -24.20 8.10
N LYS A 269 -4.56 -24.67 8.01
CA LYS A 269 -5.74 -23.81 7.80
C LYS A 269 -5.83 -22.76 8.91
N ILE A 270 -6.21 -21.53 8.55
CA ILE A 270 -6.42 -20.46 9.53
C ILE A 270 -7.58 -20.79 10.46
N GLY A 271 -7.45 -20.41 11.74
CA GLY A 271 -8.50 -20.61 12.73
C GLY A 271 -9.75 -19.77 12.42
N PRO A 272 -10.95 -20.21 12.84
CA PRO A 272 -12.22 -19.56 12.52
C PRO A 272 -12.37 -18.16 13.13
N ALA A 273 -11.58 -17.83 14.16
CA ALA A 273 -11.51 -16.47 14.70
C ALA A 273 -10.73 -15.53 13.76
N LEU A 274 -9.54 -15.97 13.31
CA LEU A 274 -8.69 -15.18 12.42
C LEU A 274 -9.33 -15.01 11.04
N GLU A 275 -9.98 -16.06 10.54
CA GLU A 275 -10.76 -16.02 9.30
C GLU A 275 -11.85 -14.94 9.35
N ARG A 276 -12.65 -14.91 10.42
CA ARG A 276 -13.70 -13.89 10.60
C ARG A 276 -13.13 -12.47 10.66
N VAL A 277 -12.03 -12.27 11.38
CA VAL A 277 -11.37 -10.96 11.46
C VAL A 277 -10.83 -10.54 10.09
N ALA A 278 -10.17 -11.45 9.37
CA ALA A 278 -9.58 -11.17 8.06
C ALA A 278 -10.65 -10.82 7.01
N TRP A 279 -11.76 -11.58 6.98
CA TRP A 279 -12.90 -11.26 6.11
C TRP A 279 -13.59 -9.95 6.47
N THR A 280 -13.70 -9.62 7.76
CA THR A 280 -14.26 -8.34 8.21
C THR A 280 -13.40 -7.16 7.75
N VAL A 281 -12.07 -7.26 7.92
CA VAL A 281 -11.12 -6.23 7.46
C VAL A 281 -11.15 -6.11 5.94
N ALA A 282 -11.12 -7.24 5.21
CA ALA A 282 -11.20 -7.21 3.76
C ALA A 282 -12.53 -6.59 3.27
N GLY A 283 -13.67 -6.97 3.86
CA GLY A 283 -14.96 -6.38 3.55
C GLY A 283 -14.98 -4.86 3.78
N LEU A 284 -14.47 -4.41 4.92
CA LEU A 284 -14.36 -2.98 5.24
C LEU A 284 -13.52 -2.22 4.20
N VAL A 285 -12.36 -2.77 3.82
CA VAL A 285 -11.48 -2.15 2.83
C VAL A 285 -12.14 -2.12 1.45
N ILE A 286 -12.80 -3.20 1.03
CA ILE A 286 -13.49 -3.27 -0.26
C ILE A 286 -14.64 -2.26 -0.32
N VAL A 287 -15.43 -2.14 0.75
CA VAL A 287 -16.54 -1.16 0.83
C VAL A 287 -16.01 0.27 0.78
N ILE A 288 -14.95 0.57 1.54
CA ILE A 288 -14.28 1.86 1.57
C ILE A 288 -13.78 2.27 0.18
N ASN A 289 -13.02 1.39 -0.47
CA ASN A 289 -12.46 1.66 -1.78
C ASN A 289 -13.56 1.73 -2.84
N GLY A 290 -14.62 0.93 -2.70
CA GLY A 290 -15.82 1.01 -3.55
C GLY A 290 -16.54 2.35 -3.43
N TYR A 291 -16.67 2.90 -2.21
CA TYR A 291 -17.24 4.23 -1.99
C TYR A 291 -16.40 5.34 -2.63
N LEU A 292 -15.07 5.32 -2.43
CA LEU A 292 -14.16 6.29 -3.06
C LEU A 292 -14.23 6.23 -4.59
N LEU A 293 -14.30 5.02 -5.15
CA LEU A 293 -14.45 4.81 -6.58
C LEU A 293 -15.77 5.38 -7.10
N LEU A 294 -16.88 5.16 -6.39
CA LEU A 294 -18.18 5.73 -6.76
C LEU A 294 -18.18 7.27 -6.69
N ASP A 295 -17.62 7.85 -5.63
CA ASP A 295 -17.53 9.30 -5.45
C ASP A 295 -16.72 9.97 -6.58
N PHE A 296 -15.60 9.35 -6.97
CA PHE A 296 -14.77 9.78 -8.09
C PHE A 296 -15.54 9.73 -9.41
N PHE A 297 -16.17 8.60 -9.71
CA PHE A 297 -16.93 8.45 -10.96
C PHE A 297 -18.13 9.40 -11.03
N LEU A 298 -18.84 9.64 -9.93
CA LEU A 298 -19.95 10.59 -9.91
C LEU A 298 -19.48 12.05 -10.12
N SER A 299 -18.27 12.38 -9.69
CA SER A 299 -17.70 13.73 -9.82
C SER A 299 -17.16 14.02 -11.23
N GLU A 300 -16.57 13.01 -11.89
CA GLU A 300 -15.92 13.17 -13.20
C GLU A 300 -16.88 12.98 -14.39
N VAL A 301 -18.03 12.32 -14.17
CA VAL A 301 -19.01 12.06 -15.23
C VAL A 301 -19.83 13.31 -15.55
N ASN A 302 -19.36 14.09 -16.53
CA ASN A 302 -20.17 15.09 -17.23
C ASN A 302 -20.62 14.53 -18.59
N GLY A 303 -21.71 13.74 -18.60
CA GLY A 303 -22.34 13.26 -19.84
C GLY A 303 -23.19 12.01 -19.66
N LEU A 304 -24.39 11.99 -20.25
CA LEU A 304 -25.40 10.93 -20.05
C LEU A 304 -24.96 9.55 -20.59
N LEU A 305 -24.25 9.54 -21.73
CA LEU A 305 -23.68 8.31 -22.32
C LEU A 305 -22.49 7.77 -21.53
N PHE A 306 -21.59 8.66 -21.10
CA PHE A 306 -20.42 8.28 -20.30
C PHE A 306 -20.86 7.77 -18.92
N GLY A 307 -21.88 8.38 -18.32
CA GLY A 307 -22.48 7.92 -17.07
C GLY A 307 -23.12 6.54 -17.17
N PHE A 308 -23.83 6.25 -18.27
CA PHE A 308 -24.37 4.90 -18.48
C PHE A 308 -23.27 3.84 -18.60
N LEU A 309 -22.20 4.12 -19.36
CA LEU A 309 -21.06 3.20 -19.52
C LEU A 309 -20.34 2.95 -18.20
N VAL A 310 -20.09 4.01 -17.43
CA VAL A 310 -19.44 3.92 -16.12
C VAL A 310 -20.33 3.14 -15.14
N CYS A 311 -21.62 3.48 -15.03
CA CYS A 311 -22.55 2.75 -14.16
C CYS A 311 -22.68 1.27 -14.55
N ALA A 312 -22.74 0.95 -15.85
CA ALA A 312 -22.76 -0.43 -16.32
C ALA A 312 -21.45 -1.17 -15.99
N GLY A 313 -20.31 -0.51 -16.16
CA GLY A 313 -18.99 -1.05 -15.78
C GLY A 313 -18.87 -1.30 -14.29
N THR A 314 -19.30 -0.35 -13.45
CA THR A 314 -19.31 -0.50 -11.99
C THR A 314 -20.28 -1.58 -11.55
N ALA A 315 -21.46 -1.67 -12.16
CA ALA A 315 -22.43 -2.74 -11.87
C ALA A 315 -21.87 -4.12 -12.25
N ALA A 316 -21.22 -4.25 -13.40
CA ALA A 316 -20.54 -5.48 -13.81
C ALA A 316 -19.40 -5.84 -12.85
N TYR A 317 -18.60 -4.85 -12.42
CA TYR A 317 -17.52 -5.03 -11.46
C TYR A 317 -18.04 -5.50 -10.09
N VAL A 318 -19.07 -4.84 -9.55
CA VAL A 318 -19.70 -5.24 -8.28
C VAL A 318 -20.32 -6.63 -8.41
N SER A 319 -21.00 -6.92 -9.52
CA SER A 319 -21.57 -8.26 -9.78
C SER A 319 -20.49 -9.33 -9.84
N PHE A 320 -19.33 -9.03 -10.42
CA PHE A 320 -18.19 -9.95 -10.44
C PHE A 320 -17.57 -10.16 -9.06
N ILE A 321 -17.47 -9.12 -8.22
CA ILE A 321 -17.05 -9.27 -6.83
C ILE A 321 -18.03 -10.13 -6.05
N VAL A 322 -19.34 -9.88 -6.19
CA VAL A 322 -20.38 -10.69 -5.54
C VAL A 322 -20.30 -12.13 -6.01
N TYR A 323 -20.08 -12.37 -7.30
CA TYR A 323 -19.84 -13.70 -7.85
C TYR A 323 -18.61 -14.37 -7.22
N LEU A 324 -17.48 -13.67 -7.10
CA LEU A 324 -16.27 -14.17 -6.45
C LEU A 324 -16.50 -14.51 -4.97
N ILE A 325 -17.21 -13.64 -4.23
CA ILE A 325 -17.55 -13.87 -2.82
C ILE A 325 -18.52 -15.05 -2.69
N SER A 326 -19.51 -15.17 -3.56
CA SER A 326 -20.50 -16.26 -3.54
C SER A 326 -19.88 -17.61 -3.88
N HIS A 327 -18.98 -17.64 -4.87
CA HIS A 327 -18.28 -18.86 -5.28
C HIS A 327 -17.14 -19.24 -4.31
N SER A 328 -16.46 -18.25 -3.71
CA SER A 328 -15.65 -18.45 -2.50
C SER A 328 -16.51 -18.92 -1.31
N GLY A 329 -17.76 -18.49 -1.31
CA GLY A 329 -18.73 -18.58 -0.24
C GLY A 329 -19.57 -19.85 -0.25
N SER A 330 -19.18 -20.94 -0.92
CA SER A 330 -19.76 -22.24 -0.57
C SER A 330 -19.52 -22.59 0.92
N GLU A 331 -18.58 -21.92 1.61
CA GLU A 331 -18.47 -21.89 3.08
C GLU A 331 -19.19 -20.69 3.76
N LEU A 332 -19.27 -19.51 3.13
CA LEU A 332 -20.02 -18.33 3.65
C LEU A 332 -21.55 -18.53 3.64
N SER A 333 -22.07 -19.29 2.67
CA SER A 333 -23.46 -19.74 2.56
C SER A 333 -23.83 -20.75 3.67
N ASN A 334 -22.92 -21.68 3.96
CA ASN A 334 -23.02 -22.56 5.13
C ASN A 334 -22.96 -21.77 6.46
N TRP A 335 -22.27 -20.64 6.48
CA TRP A 335 -22.18 -19.73 7.63
C TRP A 335 -23.43 -18.85 7.82
N LEU A 336 -23.98 -18.27 6.74
CA LEU A 336 -25.25 -17.52 6.80
C LEU A 336 -26.42 -18.42 7.21
N SER A 337 -26.48 -19.66 6.68
CA SER A 337 -27.49 -20.63 7.09
C SER A 337 -27.36 -21.05 8.56
N GLN A 338 -26.15 -21.15 9.12
CA GLN A 338 -25.95 -21.41 10.56
C GLN A 338 -26.32 -20.22 11.46
N LEU A 339 -26.10 -18.98 11.01
CA LEU A 339 -26.50 -17.76 11.74
C LEU A 339 -28.03 -17.58 11.75
N PHE A 340 -28.69 -17.79 10.61
CA PHE A 340 -30.16 -17.73 10.53
C PHE A 340 -30.84 -18.95 11.17
N SER A 341 -30.16 -20.10 11.27
CA SER A 341 -30.70 -21.28 11.98
C SER A 341 -30.64 -21.15 13.51
N LYS A 342 -29.66 -20.44 14.07
CA LYS A 342 -29.55 -20.20 15.53
C LYS A 342 -30.46 -19.09 16.07
N GLY A 343 -31.20 -18.39 15.20
CA GLY A 343 -32.17 -17.37 15.59
C GLY A 343 -33.60 -17.88 15.82
N ASN A 344 -33.89 -19.15 15.53
CA ASN A 344 -35.23 -19.75 15.58
C ASN A 344 -35.29 -21.05 16.42
N ALA A 345 -34.51 -21.15 17.50
CA ALA A 345 -34.62 -22.25 18.47
C ALA A 345 -34.71 -21.72 19.89
#